data_AF-A0A523J9D5-F1
#
_entry.id   AF-A0A523J9D5-F1
#
_cell.length_a   1.000
_cell.length_b   1.000
_cell.length_c   1.000
_cell.angle_alpha   90.00
_cell.angle_beta   90.00
_cell.angle_gamma   90.00
#
_symmetry.space_group_name_H-M   'P 1'
#
loop_
_entity.id
_entity.type
_entity.pdbx_description
1 polymer ?
#
loop_
_entity_poly.entity_id
_entity_poly.type
_entity_poly.pdbx_seq_one_letter_code
_entity_poly.pdbx_strand_id
1 'polypeptide(L)'
;MSPRIRVMVAALLATAVLVAGASPAFAYEPFAYEDVGIESRQRETPVLLDAFFLRPMGLVLTGLGMVAFLPAAAFVGITRPTEIGKPFKLLVVKPFRYTFMDPLGEH
;
A
#
# COMPACT_ATOMS: atom_id res chain seq x y z
N MET A 1 -13.39 -30.16 2.04
CA MET A 1 -12.33 -29.20 1.68
C MET A 1 -10.98 -29.91 1.75
N SER A 2 -10.20 -29.93 0.67
CA SER A 2 -8.97 -30.74 0.64
C SER A 2 -7.89 -30.14 1.57
N PRO A 3 -7.01 -30.98 2.17
CA PRO A 3 -5.96 -30.51 3.07
C PRO A 3 -5.04 -29.47 2.41
N ARG A 4 -4.85 -29.57 1.09
CA ARG A 4 -4.06 -28.62 0.28
C ARG A 4 -4.69 -27.23 0.26
N ILE A 5 -6.02 -27.14 0.13
CA ILE A 5 -6.74 -25.85 0.12
C ILE A 5 -6.69 -25.21 1.51
N ARG A 6 -6.78 -26.01 2.59
CA ARG A 6 -6.68 -25.48 3.97
C ARG A 6 -5.31 -24.90 4.27
N VAL A 7 -4.24 -25.56 3.82
CA VAL A 7 -2.87 -25.05 3.95
C VAL A 7 -2.65 -23.77 3.14
N MET A 8 -3.18 -23.71 1.91
CA MET A 8 -3.06 -22.52 1.06
C MET A 8 -3.79 -21.30 1.65
N VAL A 9 -5.00 -21.51 2.19
CA VAL A 9 -5.77 -20.45 2.87
C VAL A 9 -5.08 -20.02 4.16
N ALA A 10 -4.54 -20.95 4.94
CA ALA A 10 -3.79 -20.63 6.16
C ALA A 10 -2.51 -19.83 5.83
N ALA A 11 -1.79 -20.18 4.76
CA ALA A 11 -0.62 -19.44 4.29
C ALA A 11 -0.99 -18.03 3.86
N LEU A 12 -2.05 -17.86 3.06
CA LEU A 12 -2.56 -16.54 2.66
C LEU A 12 -2.95 -15.67 3.85
N LEU A 13 -3.63 -16.25 4.85
CA LEU A 13 -4.00 -15.54 6.08
C LEU A 13 -2.77 -15.18 6.91
N ALA A 14 -1.80 -16.08 7.05
CA ALA A 14 -0.56 -15.80 7.79
C ALA A 14 0.25 -14.68 7.13
N THR A 15 0.35 -14.68 5.80
CA THR A 15 1.00 -13.59 5.04
C THR A 15 0.24 -12.27 5.22
N ALA A 16 -1.10 -12.29 5.17
CA ALA A 16 -1.90 -11.10 5.39
C ALA A 16 -1.71 -10.51 6.81
N VAL A 17 -1.61 -11.35 7.84
CA VAL A 17 -1.36 -10.92 9.22
C VAL A 17 0.06 -10.34 9.38
N LEU A 18 1.07 -10.97 8.77
CA LEU A 18 2.44 -10.47 8.80
C LEU A 18 2.59 -9.13 8.07
N VAL A 19 1.91 -8.96 6.93
CA VAL A 19 1.91 -7.69 6.17
C VAL A 19 1.13 -6.61 6.94
N ALA A 20 0.03 -6.94 7.61
CA ALA A 20 -0.72 -5.98 8.42
C ALA A 20 0.08 -5.50 9.64
N GLY A 21 0.90 -6.36 10.25
CA GLY A 21 1.77 -6.02 11.39
C GLY A 21 2.95 -5.12 11.03
N ALA A 22 3.34 -5.04 9.76
CA ALA A 22 4.44 -4.21 9.28
C ALA A 22 3.99 -2.79 8.84
N SER A 23 2.78 -2.36 9.21
CA SER A 23 2.28 -1.03 8.87
C SER A 23 2.97 0.03 9.74
N PRO A 24 3.80 0.93 9.20
CA PRO A 24 4.14 2.16 9.91
C PRO A 24 2.85 2.97 10.10
N ALA A 25 2.62 3.40 11.35
CA ALA A 25 1.52 4.28 11.71
C ALA A 25 1.75 5.68 11.11
N PHE A 26 1.53 5.84 9.80
CA PHE A 26 1.63 7.14 9.15
C PHE A 26 0.34 7.93 9.35
N ALA A 27 0.52 9.13 9.90
CA ALA A 27 -0.51 10.13 10.13
C ALA A 27 -1.31 10.42 8.85
N TYR A 28 -2.62 10.62 9.04
CA TYR A 28 -3.55 10.96 7.99
C TYR A 28 -3.39 12.45 7.65
N GLU A 29 -2.75 12.75 6.52
CA GLU A 29 -2.79 14.07 5.89
C GLU A 29 -3.83 14.09 4.75
N PRO A 30 -4.69 15.13 4.67
CA PRO A 30 -5.60 15.32 3.56
C PRO A 30 -4.83 15.63 2.27
N PHE A 31 -5.24 14.99 1.17
CA PHE A 31 -4.60 15.10 -0.15
C PHE A 31 -4.67 16.55 -0.69
N ALA A 32 -3.56 17.28 -0.62
CA ALA A 32 -3.29 18.44 -1.47
C ALA A 32 -2.23 18.05 -2.52
N TYR A 33 -2.53 18.31 -3.80
CA TYR A 33 -1.57 18.16 -4.88
C TYR A 33 -0.81 19.49 -5.00
N GLU A 34 0.40 19.52 -4.45
CA GLU A 34 1.29 20.66 -4.57
C GLU A 34 2.32 20.32 -5.65
N ASP A 35 2.23 21.03 -6.78
CA ASP A 35 3.15 20.95 -7.91
C ASP A 35 4.41 21.74 -7.54
N VAL A 36 5.27 21.13 -6.73
CA VAL A 36 6.50 21.76 -6.23
C VAL A 36 7.63 21.45 -7.20
N GLY A 37 8.12 22.47 -7.89
CA GLY A 37 9.26 22.38 -8.80
C GLY A 37 10.52 21.82 -8.13
N ILE A 38 11.51 21.47 -8.96
CA ILE A 38 12.78 20.75 -8.64
C ILE A 38 13.66 21.46 -7.58
N GLU A 39 13.23 22.61 -7.06
CA GLU A 39 13.94 23.38 -6.04
C GLU A 39 13.76 22.77 -4.64
N SER A 40 14.73 21.95 -4.26
CA SER A 40 15.13 21.69 -2.87
C SER A 40 14.04 21.18 -1.91
N ARG A 41 13.33 20.10 -2.27
CA ARG A 41 12.81 19.23 -1.21
C ARG A 41 14.00 18.56 -0.50
N GLN A 42 14.07 18.78 0.80
CA GLN A 42 15.08 18.17 1.67
C GLN A 42 14.88 16.65 1.59
N ARG A 43 15.85 15.96 0.98
CA ARG A 43 15.76 14.51 0.81
C ARG A 43 15.97 13.86 2.16
N GLU A 44 14.92 13.24 2.69
CA GLU A 44 14.96 12.55 3.98
C GLU A 44 15.66 11.19 3.83
N THR A 45 15.52 10.53 2.67
CA THR A 45 16.22 9.28 2.33
C THR A 45 17.30 9.45 1.25
N PRO A 46 18.39 8.67 1.35
CA PRO A 46 19.33 8.53 0.25
C PRO A 46 18.65 7.97 -1.01
N VAL A 47 18.80 8.66 -2.13
CA VAL A 47 18.19 8.27 -3.44
C VAL A 47 18.52 6.82 -3.83
N LEU A 48 19.73 6.34 -3.53
CA LEU A 48 20.13 4.95 -3.81
C LEU A 48 19.35 3.93 -2.96
N LEU A 49 19.09 4.24 -1.69
CA LEU A 49 18.30 3.37 -0.82
C LEU A 49 16.86 3.29 -1.32
N ASP A 50 16.27 4.44 -1.65
CA ASP A 50 14.92 4.52 -2.18
C ASP A 50 14.80 3.75 -3.50
N ALA A 51 15.67 4.03 -4.48
CA ALA A 51 15.61 3.40 -5.79
C ALA A 51 15.82 1.87 -5.77
N PHE A 52 16.75 1.36 -4.95
CA PHE A 52 17.13 -0.06 -4.99
C PHE A 52 16.39 -0.94 -3.98
N PHE A 53 15.81 -0.37 -2.92
CA PHE A 53 15.14 -1.15 -1.88
C PHE A 53 13.68 -0.73 -1.72
N LEU A 54 13.42 0.56 -1.52
CA LEU A 54 12.08 1.02 -1.21
C LEU A 54 11.15 0.99 -2.43
N ARG A 55 11.64 1.35 -3.63
CA ARG A 55 10.87 1.31 -4.88
C ARG A 55 10.47 -0.12 -5.29
N PRO A 56 11.38 -1.12 -5.29
CA PRO A 56 10.99 -2.50 -5.56
C PRO A 56 10.00 -3.03 -4.53
N MET A 57 10.18 -2.68 -3.26
CA MET A 57 9.22 -3.02 -2.21
C MET A 57 7.86 -2.33 -2.44
N GLY A 58 7.85 -1.06 -2.84
CA GLY A 58 6.66 -0.30 -3.22
C GLY A 58 5.88 -0.96 -4.35
N LEU A 59 6.58 -1.45 -5.38
CA LEU A 59 5.97 -2.23 -6.47
C LEU A 59 5.28 -3.50 -5.96
N VAL A 60 5.97 -4.27 -5.11
CA VAL A 60 5.41 -5.48 -4.51
C VAL A 60 4.18 -5.15 -3.64
N LEU A 61 4.28 -4.11 -2.81
CA LEU A 61 3.19 -3.65 -1.95
C LEU A 61 2.00 -3.11 -2.75
N THR A 62 2.24 -2.45 -3.88
CA THR A 62 1.18 -2.01 -4.79
C THR A 62 0.44 -3.21 -5.40
N GLY A 63 1.18 -4.25 -5.82
CA GLY A 63 0.59 -5.49 -6.29
C GLY A 63 -0.22 -6.21 -5.21
N LEU A 64 0.34 -6.32 -4.00
CA LEU A 64 -0.35 -6.94 -2.86
C LEU A 64 -1.60 -6.16 -2.46
N GLY A 65 -1.52 -4.83 -2.44
CA GLY A 65 -2.65 -3.95 -2.12
C GLY A 65 -3.78 -4.07 -3.15
N MET A 66 -3.46 -4.16 -4.44
CA MET A 66 -4.43 -4.44 -5.50
C MET A 66 -5.16 -5.78 -5.29
N VAL A 67 -4.43 -6.84 -4.94
CA VAL A 67 -5.03 -8.16 -4.67
C VAL A 67 -5.86 -8.14 -3.39
N ALA A 68 -5.36 -7.50 -2.33
CA ALA A 68 -6.04 -7.39 -1.04
C ALA A 68 -7.29 -6.50 -1.08
N PHE A 69 -7.37 -5.59 -2.06
CA PHE A 69 -8.54 -4.74 -2.24
C PHE A 69 -9.80 -5.55 -2.55
N LEU A 70 -9.73 -6.64 -3.31
CA LEU A 70 -10.91 -7.43 -3.68
C LEU A 70 -11.68 -7.97 -2.46
N PRO A 71 -11.06 -8.73 -1.53
CA PRO A 71 -11.76 -9.20 -0.34
C PRO A 71 -12.15 -8.05 0.60
N ALA A 72 -11.33 -7.00 0.70
CA ALA A 72 -11.66 -5.83 1.52
C ALA A 72 -12.89 -5.07 0.99
N ALA A 73 -12.97 -4.88 -0.32
CA ALA A 73 -14.10 -4.25 -1.00
C ALA A 73 -15.37 -5.09 -0.87
N ALA A 74 -15.26 -6.42 -0.95
CA ALA A 74 -16.40 -7.30 -0.71
C ALA A 74 -16.94 -7.17 0.71
N PHE A 75 -16.07 -7.22 1.73
CA PHE A 75 -16.46 -7.10 3.12
C PHE A 75 -17.04 -5.71 3.46
N VAL A 76 -16.38 -4.63 3.00
CA VAL A 76 -16.84 -3.25 3.21
C VAL A 76 -18.11 -2.99 2.41
N GLY A 77 -18.24 -3.52 1.20
CA GLY A 77 -19.46 -3.40 0.40
C GLY A 77 -20.69 -4.00 1.08
N ILE A 78 -20.52 -5.11 1.82
CA ILE A 78 -21.60 -5.75 2.57
C ILE A 78 -21.91 -4.98 3.87
N THR A 79 -20.88 -4.53 4.59
CA THR A 79 -21.05 -3.97 5.95
C THR A 79 -21.26 -2.46 5.98
N ARG A 80 -20.60 -1.72 5.09
CA ARG A 80 -20.54 -0.24 5.02
C ARG A 80 -20.37 0.23 3.56
N PRO A 81 -21.38 0.06 2.70
CA PRO A 81 -21.27 0.30 1.26
C PRO A 81 -20.86 1.73 0.88
N THR A 82 -21.25 2.73 1.68
CA THR A 82 -20.86 4.14 1.46
C THR A 82 -19.37 4.41 1.70
N GLU A 83 -18.65 3.49 2.35
CA GLU A 83 -17.24 3.66 2.72
C GLU A 83 -16.28 2.86 1.82
N ILE A 84 -16.75 2.26 0.72
CA ILE A 84 -15.92 1.42 -0.18
C ILE A 84 -14.72 2.16 -0.78
N GLY A 85 -14.78 3.50 -0.85
CA GLY A 85 -13.66 4.33 -1.27
C GLY A 85 -12.48 4.31 -0.29
N LYS A 86 -12.69 3.99 1.00
CA LYS A 86 -11.62 3.93 2.01
C LYS A 86 -10.62 2.79 1.73
N PRO A 87 -11.03 1.52 1.58
CA PRO A 87 -10.09 0.44 1.26
C PRO A 87 -9.42 0.66 -0.10
N PHE A 88 -10.12 1.23 -1.09
CA PHE A 88 -9.51 1.57 -2.37
C PHE A 88 -8.37 2.60 -2.23
N LYS A 89 -8.62 3.69 -1.50
CA LYS A 89 -7.60 4.72 -1.25
C LYS A 89 -6.38 4.15 -0.51
N LEU A 90 -6.60 3.31 0.49
CA LEU A 90 -5.52 2.78 1.33
C LEU A 90 -4.71 1.69 0.62
N LEU A 91 -5.37 0.74 -0.04
CA LEU A 91 -4.73 -0.45 -0.59
C LEU A 91 -4.24 -0.25 -2.03
N VAL A 92 -4.84 0.68 -2.78
CA VAL A 92 -4.48 0.89 -4.20
C VAL A 92 -3.83 2.25 -4.38
N VAL A 93 -4.53 3.32 -4.04
CA VAL A 93 -4.11 4.68 -4.42
C VAL A 93 -2.82 5.10 -3.71
N LYS A 94 -2.72 4.93 -2.40
CA LYS A 94 -1.51 5.29 -1.63
C LYS A 94 -0.24 4.56 -2.11
N PRO A 95 -0.19 3.22 -2.16
CA PRO A 95 1.01 2.52 -2.61
C PRO A 95 1.34 2.79 -4.08
N PHE A 96 0.33 2.96 -4.94
CA PHE A 96 0.53 3.37 -6.32
C PHE A 96 1.19 4.75 -6.41
N ARG A 97 0.71 5.73 -5.64
CA ARG A 97 1.27 7.09 -5.63
C ARG A 97 2.72 7.09 -5.16
N TYR A 98 3.00 6.41 -4.06
CA TYR A 98 4.37 6.23 -3.56
C TYR A 98 5.30 5.65 -4.65
N THR A 99 4.83 4.62 -5.34
CA THR A 99 5.65 3.88 -6.31
C THR A 99 5.86 4.62 -7.63
N PHE A 100 4.87 5.39 -8.10
CA PHE A 100 4.88 5.93 -9.47
C PHE A 100 4.82 7.45 -9.57
N MET A 101 4.38 8.15 -8.53
CA MET A 101 4.13 9.60 -8.56
C MET A 101 5.04 10.37 -7.61
N ASP A 102 5.32 9.82 -6.42
CA ASP A 102 6.20 10.50 -5.48
C ASP A 102 7.66 10.46 -6.02
N PRO A 103 8.38 11.59 -6.00
CA PRO A 103 9.75 11.65 -6.49
C PRO A 103 10.72 10.90 -5.56
N LEU A 104 11.94 10.66 -6.05
CA LEU A 104 12.91 9.82 -5.35
C LEU A 104 13.57 10.55 -4.18
N GLY A 105 13.69 9.86 -3.04
CA GLY A 105 14.37 10.32 -1.84
C GLY A 105 13.54 11.24 -0.94
N GLU A 106 12.22 11.22 -1.09
CA GLU A 106 11.29 12.09 -0.35
C GLU A 106 10.71 11.50 0.94
N HIS A 107 11.08 10.27 1.28
CA HIS A 107 10.48 9.50 2.37
C HIS A 107 11.50 9.03 3.39
#